data_AF-A0A644ZMJ8-F1
#
_entry.id   AF-A0A644ZMJ8-F1
#
_cell.length_a   1.000
_cell.length_b   1.000
_cell.length_c   1.000
_cell.angle_alpha   90.00
_cell.angle_beta   90.00
_cell.angle_gamma   90.00
#
_symmetry.space_group_name_H-M   'P 1'
#
loop_
_entity.id
_entity.type
_entity.pdbx_description
1 polymer ?
#
loop_
_entity_poly.entity_id
_entity_poly.type
_entity_poly.pdbx_seq_one_letter_code
_entity_poly.pdbx_strand_id
1 'polypeptide(L)' 'MERDSILITGDAFALEHDVPVIANPQFTLDTEQAAASMEKLLRLKARAYYCYHGGVYAPADGALR' A
#
# COMPACT_ATOMS: atom_id res chain seq x y z
N MET A 1 -2.42 17.65 -9.61
CA MET A 1 -3.61 16.78 -9.62
C MET A 1 -3.48 15.58 -8.66
N GLU A 2 -2.28 15.25 -8.17
CA GLU A 2 -2.05 14.04 -7.35
C GLU A 2 -2.41 14.14 -5.84
N ARG A 3 -2.52 15.36 -5.26
CA ARG A 3 -2.59 15.54 -3.79
C ARG A 3 -3.89 15.07 -3.13
N ASP A 4 -4.97 14.94 -3.89
CA ASP A 4 -6.26 14.43 -3.38
C ASP A 4 -6.62 13.05 -3.99
N SER A 5 -5.62 12.31 -4.46
CA SER A 5 -5.83 11.00 -5.06
C SER A 5 -6.09 9.93 -3.99
N ILE A 6 -7.01 9.02 -4.31
CA ILE A 6 -7.30 7.82 -3.53
C ILE A 6 -6.89 6.62 -4.37
N LEU A 7 -6.15 5.68 -3.77
CA LEU A 7 -5.75 4.44 -4.41
C LEU A 7 -6.44 3.26 -3.73
N ILE A 8 -7.00 2.35 -4.53
CA ILE A 8 -7.47 1.05 -4.04
C ILE A 8 -6.36 0.06 -4.34
N THR A 9 -5.77 -0.52 -3.30
CA THR A 9 -4.52 -1.31 -3.43
C THR A 9 -4.79 -2.76 -3.83
N GLY A 10 -6.04 -3.21 -3.79
CA GLY A 10 -6.39 -4.60 -4.04
C GLY A 10 -5.65 -5.53 -3.07
N ASP A 11 -5.12 -6.63 -3.61
CA ASP A 11 -4.35 -7.62 -2.84
C ASP A 11 -2.85 -7.30 -2.78
N ALA A 12 -2.42 -6.10 -3.22
CA ALA A 12 -1.00 -5.77 -3.31
C ALA A 12 -0.34 -5.61 -1.93
N PHE A 13 -1.06 -5.11 -0.93
CA PHE A 13 -0.61 -5.06 0.46
C PHE A 13 -1.77 -4.92 1.44
N ALA A 14 -1.60 -5.52 2.61
CA ALA A 14 -2.50 -5.46 3.76
C ALA A 14 -2.04 -4.39 4.76
N LEU A 15 -2.77 -4.25 5.87
CA LEU A 15 -2.38 -3.39 6.99
C LEU A 15 -2.23 -4.23 8.25
N GLU A 16 -1.07 -4.09 8.89
CA GLU A 16 -0.79 -4.61 10.22
C GLU A 16 -0.30 -3.45 11.09
N HIS A 17 -0.97 -3.19 12.22
CA HIS A 17 -0.64 -2.08 13.11
C HIS A 17 -0.53 -0.72 12.39
N ASP A 18 -1.46 -0.45 11.47
CA ASP A 18 -1.50 0.76 10.63
C ASP A 18 -0.30 0.92 9.67
N VAL A 19 0.50 -0.13 9.50
CA VAL A 19 1.64 -0.17 8.57
C VAL A 19 1.30 -1.04 7.36
N PRO A 20 1.56 -0.56 6.13
CA PRO A 20 1.49 -1.38 4.93
C PRO A 20 2.43 -2.59 5.00
N VAL A 21 1.92 -3.79 4.74
CA VAL A 21 2.69 -5.05 4.70
C VAL A 21 2.29 -5.90 3.50
N ILE A 22 3.19 -6.78 3.03
CA ILE A 22 2.85 -7.73 1.96
C ILE A 22 1.67 -8.59 2.40
N ALA A 23 0.64 -8.65 1.55
CA ALA A 23 -0.54 -9.46 1.83
C ALA A 23 -0.17 -10.94 1.76
N ASN A 24 -0.43 -11.68 2.84
CA ASN A 24 -0.30 -13.13 2.92
C ASN A 24 0.96 -13.70 2.21
N PRO A 25 2.18 -13.35 2.66
CA PRO A 25 3.42 -13.73 1.99
C PRO A 25 3.56 -15.24 1.79
N GLN A 26 2.97 -16.07 2.68
CA GLN A 26 2.94 -17.53 2.56
C GLN A 26 2.21 -18.07 1.31
N PHE A 27 1.37 -17.26 0.67
CA PHE A 27 0.63 -17.63 -0.55
C PHE A 27 1.15 -16.89 -1.80
N THR A 28 2.20 -16.08 -1.65
CA THR A 28 2.75 -15.26 -2.74
C THR A 28 3.71 -16.09 -3.59
N LEU A 29 3.45 -16.20 -4.89
CA LEU A 29 4.29 -16.94 -5.84
C LEU A 29 5.70 -16.32 -6.00
N ASP A 30 5.77 -14.99 -5.99
CA ASP A 30 6.99 -14.22 -6.15
C ASP A 30 6.97 -13.04 -5.16
N THR A 31 7.67 -13.22 -4.04
CA THR A 31 7.70 -12.23 -2.96
C THR A 31 8.43 -10.95 -3.37
N GLU A 32 9.45 -11.04 -4.23
CA GLU A 32 10.20 -9.87 -4.69
C GLU A 32 9.32 -9.00 -5.60
N GLN A 33 8.58 -9.64 -6.52
CA GLN A 33 7.68 -8.92 -7.41
C GLN A 33 6.49 -8.32 -6.65
N ALA A 34 6.01 -8.98 -5.59
CA ALA A 34 4.98 -8.42 -4.70
C ALA A 34 5.50 -7.16 -3.97
N ALA A 35 6.72 -7.20 -3.42
CA ALA A 35 7.34 -6.04 -2.79
C ALA A 35 7.53 -4.88 -3.76
N ALA A 36 8.04 -5.15 -4.98
CA ALA A 36 8.19 -4.14 -6.01
C ALA A 36 6.85 -3.49 -6.43
N SER A 37 5.76 -4.28 -6.45
CA SER A 37 4.42 -3.79 -6.74
C SER A 37 3.90 -2.87 -5.65
N MET A 38 4.03 -3.27 -4.38
CA MET A 38 3.69 -2.46 -3.22
C MET A 38 4.43 -1.12 -3.22
N GLU A 39 5.75 -1.14 -3.43
CA GLU A 39 6.54 0.10 -3.52
C GLU A 39 6.08 1.01 -4.67
N LYS A 40 5.72 0.43 -5.83
CA LYS A 40 5.22 1.22 -6.97
C LYS A 40 3.96 1.97 -6.61
N LEU A 41 3.04 1.35 -5.86
CA LEU A 41 1.81 2.00 -5.38
C LEU A 41 2.12 3.10 -4.35
N LEU A 42 3.02 2.85 -3.40
CA LEU A 42 3.43 3.84 -2.41
C LEU A 42 4.14 5.05 -3.03
N ARG A 43 4.91 4.85 -4.11
CA ARG A 43 5.56 5.94 -4.87
C ARG A 43 4.58 6.88 -5.58
N LEU A 44 3.32 6.50 -5.77
CA LEU A 44 2.28 7.39 -6.30
C LEU A 44 1.92 8.53 -5.34
N LYS A 45 2.28 8.41 -4.05
CA LYS A 45 2.03 9.44 -3.02
C LYS A 45 0.57 9.86 -2.97
N ALA A 46 -0.33 8.89 -3.00
CA ALA A 46 -1.77 9.12 -2.86
C ALA A 46 -2.09 9.59 -1.43
N ARG A 47 -3.17 10.36 -1.29
CA ARG A 47 -3.64 10.85 0.01
C ARG A 47 -4.11 9.72 0.92
N ALA A 48 -4.75 8.72 0.32
CA ALA A 48 -5.28 7.57 1.03
C ALA A 48 -5.17 6.30 0.17
N TYR A 49 -4.86 5.21 0.84
CA TYR A 49 -4.76 3.87 0.29
C TYR A 49 -5.79 2.99 0.98
N TYR A 50 -6.77 2.49 0.23
CA TYR A 50 -7.79 1.57 0.73
C TYR A 50 -7.34 0.14 0.47
N CYS A 51 -7.14 -0.61 1.55
CA CYS A 51 -6.71 -1.99 1.50
C CYS A 51 -7.90 -2.94 1.36
N TYR A 52 -7.79 -3.94 0.47
CA TYR A 52 -8.86 -4.92 0.23
C TYR A 52 -9.15 -5.78 1.46
N HIS A 53 -8.13 -6.07 2.27
CA HIS A 53 -8.26 -6.79 3.55
C HIS A 53 -8.75 -5.91 4.71
N GLY A 54 -9.18 -4.68 4.42
CA GLY A 54 -9.67 -3.71 5.38
C GLY A 54 -8.63 -2.69 5.81
N GLY A 55 -9.12 -1.54 6.28
CA GLY A 55 -8.31 -0.42 6.75
C GLY A 55 -7.96 0.61 5.67
N VAL A 56 -7.51 1.77 6.14
CA VAL A 56 -7.11 2.90 5.30
C VAL A 56 -5.74 3.37 5.77
N TYR A 57 -4.76 3.31 4.87
CA TYR A 57 -3.46 3.92 5.11
C TYR A 57 -3.46 5.34 4.55
N ALA A 58 -3.31 6.31 5.46
CA ALA A 58 -3.15 7.71 5.13
C ALA A 58 -1.77 8.15 5.65
N PRO A 59 -0.73 8.19 4.80
CA PRO A 59 0.56 8.69 5.24
C PRO A 59 0.39 10.14 5.70
N ALA A 60 0.85 10.45 6.92
CA ALA A 60 0.87 11.83 7.40
C ALA A 60 1.65 12.71 6.40
N ASP A 61 1.16 13.92 6.13
CA ASP A 61 1.77 14.85 5.18
C ASP A 61 3.28 15.01 5.49
N GLY A 62 4.11 14.41 4.63
CA GLY A 62 5.58 14.45 4.77
C GLY A 62 6.28 13.20 5.31
N ALA A 63 5.58 12.06 5.52
CA ALA A 63 6.18 10.84 6.06
C ALA A 63 7.08 10.02 5.09
N LEU A 64 7.09 10.34 3.80
CA LEU A 64 8.13 9.89 2.86
C LEU A 64 9.04 11.08 2.49
N ARG A 65 10.12 11.25 3.24
CA ARG A 65 11.30 12.00 2.78
C ARG A 65 12.41 11.01 2.46
#